data_AF-A0A940ZYX3-F1
#
_entry.id   AF-A0A940ZYX3-F1
#
_cell.length_a   1.000
_cell.length_b   1.000
_cell.length_c   1.000
_cell.angle_alpha   90.00
_cell.angle_beta   90.00
_cell.angle_gamma   90.00
#
_symmetry.space_group_name_H-M   'P 1'
#
loop_
_entity.id
_entity.type
_entity.pdbx_description
1 polymer ?
#
loop_
_entity_poly.entity_id
_entity_poly.type
_entity_poly.pdbx_seq_one_letter_code
_entity_poly.pdbx_strand_id
1 'polypeptide(L)'
;MSMEQIYQDAIKDPAKEPKKLLRKAYDGTITAMSYAEILLNRAIKDYGNHQSVGYPDTAYHLPVITCLSGEKVTTLGQLVPILNRMRNQVKTDLTFENARLWGESVLYAAEIIETIHYLQGDEPKVAPWTGFLGDPIVRKHGIKMVDWTIPGVAVILGRAQDSKAAKKIVDNLKALCSSYVMRSLNNFSKKT
;
A
#
# COMPACT_ATOMS: atom_id res chain seq x y z
N MET A 1 24.43 -9.41 -2.40
CA MET A 1 24.11 -7.99 -2.19
C MET A 1 23.05 -7.93 -1.12
N SER A 2 23.28 -7.25 0.00
CA SER A 2 22.23 -7.06 1.02
C SER A 2 21.23 -6.01 0.56
N MET A 3 20.01 -6.05 1.09
CA MET A 3 18.97 -5.06 0.76
C MET A 3 19.43 -3.63 1.05
N GLU A 4 20.26 -3.44 2.07
CA GLU A 4 20.80 -2.13 2.44
C GLU A 4 21.80 -1.56 1.42
N GLN A 5 22.51 -2.44 0.69
CA GLN A 5 23.52 -2.00 -0.28
C GLN A 5 22.92 -1.26 -1.48
N ILE A 6 21.65 -1.52 -1.81
CA ILE A 6 20.99 -0.83 -2.94
C ILE A 6 20.74 0.66 -2.66
N TYR A 7 20.85 1.08 -1.40
CA TYR A 7 20.55 2.43 -0.94
C TYR A 7 21.79 3.26 -0.61
N GLN A 8 23.00 2.68 -0.63
CA GLN A 8 24.22 3.32 -0.14
C GLN A 8 24.51 4.68 -0.81
N ASP A 9 24.19 4.81 -2.09
CA ASP A 9 24.43 6.04 -2.87
C ASP A 9 23.16 6.86 -3.12
N ALA A 10 22.03 6.53 -2.47
CA ALA A 10 20.77 7.26 -2.63
C ALA A 10 20.90 8.70 -2.10
N ILE A 11 21.68 8.90 -1.03
CA ILE A 11 22.02 10.21 -0.48
C ILE A 11 23.54 10.33 -0.43
N LYS A 12 24.13 10.93 -1.45
CA LYS A 12 25.59 11.06 -1.61
C LYS A 12 26.27 11.92 -0.53
N ASP A 13 25.53 12.87 0.03
CA ASP A 13 26.02 13.81 1.04
C ASP A 13 25.09 13.73 2.27
N PRO A 14 25.52 13.09 3.37
CA PRO A 14 24.74 12.96 4.59
C PRO A 14 24.31 14.31 5.19
N ALA A 15 25.05 15.39 4.93
CA ALA A 15 24.66 16.74 5.39
C ALA A 15 23.50 17.33 4.56
N LYS A 16 23.18 16.74 3.41
CA LYS A 16 22.09 17.15 2.50
C LYS A 16 20.88 16.22 2.54
N GLU A 17 20.69 15.48 3.63
CA GLU A 17 19.46 14.73 3.81
C GLU A 17 18.23 15.64 3.65
N PRO A 18 17.21 15.21 2.90
CA PRO A 18 16.05 16.04 2.59
C PRO A 18 15.09 16.11 3.79
N LYS A 19 15.51 16.74 4.89
CA LYS A 19 14.77 16.77 6.17
C LYS A 19 13.32 17.21 6.03
N LYS A 20 13.01 18.14 5.12
CA LYS A 20 11.62 18.57 4.84
C LYS A 20 10.76 17.44 4.26
N LEU A 21 11.32 16.62 3.37
CA LEU A 21 10.63 15.46 2.81
C LEU A 21 10.46 14.38 3.89
N LEU A 22 11.51 14.11 4.66
CA LEU A 22 11.47 13.12 5.75
C LEU A 22 10.43 13.51 6.81
N ARG A 23 10.34 14.79 7.18
CA ARG A 23 9.29 15.26 8.09
C ARG A 23 7.90 14.99 7.54
N LYS A 24 7.65 15.29 6.26
CA LYS A 24 6.35 15.00 5.62
C LYS A 24 6.02 13.51 5.59
N ALA A 25 7.02 12.66 5.33
CA ALA A 25 6.85 11.21 5.37
C ALA A 25 6.48 10.74 6.78
N TYR A 26 7.20 11.22 7.81
CA TYR A 26 6.91 10.94 9.21
C TYR A 26 5.48 11.36 9.59
N ASP A 27 5.09 12.60 9.30
CA ASP A 27 3.76 13.12 9.64
C ASP A 27 2.64 12.32 8.94
N GLY A 28 2.87 11.92 7.68
CA GLY A 28 1.99 11.04 6.93
C GLY A 28 1.87 9.64 7.56
N THR A 29 2.96 9.08 8.04
CA THR A 29 2.97 7.80 8.76
C THR A 29 2.19 7.86 10.06
N ILE A 30 2.38 8.90 10.87
CA ILE A 30 1.58 9.09 12.09
C ILE A 30 0.09 9.15 11.75
N THR A 31 -0.27 9.91 10.71
CA THR A 31 -1.65 10.02 10.24
C THR A 31 -2.23 8.67 9.83
N ALA A 32 -1.52 7.88 9.01
CA ALA A 32 -2.01 6.59 8.54
C ALA A 32 -2.16 5.58 9.69
N MET A 33 -1.19 5.54 10.61
CA MET A 33 -1.19 4.63 11.75
C MET A 33 -2.32 4.95 12.74
N SER A 34 -2.55 6.23 13.03
CA SER A 34 -3.66 6.66 13.87
C SER A 34 -5.01 6.39 13.22
N TYR A 35 -5.13 6.59 11.90
CA TYR A 35 -6.37 6.31 11.18
C TYR A 35 -6.69 4.81 11.19
N ALA A 36 -5.71 3.94 10.93
CA ALA A 36 -5.87 2.50 11.01
C ALA A 36 -6.31 2.04 12.42
N GLU A 37 -5.75 2.65 13.48
CA GLU A 37 -6.15 2.35 14.86
C GLU A 37 -7.59 2.71 15.15
N ILE A 38 -8.02 3.91 14.74
CA ILE A 38 -9.39 4.37 14.94
C ILE A 38 -10.37 3.44 14.24
N LEU A 39 -10.10 3.09 12.97
CA LEU A 39 -10.95 2.18 12.21
C LEU A 39 -10.96 0.77 12.81
N LEU A 40 -9.80 0.23 13.20
CA LEU A 40 -9.70 -1.11 13.77
C LEU A 40 -10.45 -1.21 15.09
N ASN A 41 -10.26 -0.24 16.00
CA ASN A 41 -10.96 -0.22 17.28
C ASN A 41 -12.48 -0.11 17.09
N ARG A 42 -12.92 0.67 16.11
CA ARG A 42 -14.34 0.76 15.76
C ARG A 42 -14.87 -0.57 15.20
N ALA A 43 -14.17 -1.18 14.26
CA ALA A 43 -14.56 -2.46 13.69
C ALA A 43 -14.62 -3.56 14.77
N ILE A 44 -13.67 -3.59 15.70
CA ILE A 44 -13.69 -4.53 16.83
C ILE A 44 -14.89 -4.27 17.74
N LYS A 45 -15.27 -3.01 17.99
CA LYS A 45 -16.46 -2.67 18.77
C LYS A 45 -17.75 -3.13 18.07
N ASP A 46 -17.83 -2.97 16.76
CA ASP A 46 -19.04 -3.22 15.98
C ASP A 46 -19.23 -4.71 15.66
N TYR A 47 -18.15 -5.45 15.39
CA TYR A 47 -18.19 -6.86 14.94
C TYR A 47 -17.58 -7.87 15.93
N GLY A 48 -16.82 -7.41 16.92
CA GLY A 48 -16.11 -8.26 17.88
C GLY A 48 -14.77 -8.80 17.39
N ASN A 49 -13.94 -9.27 18.33
CA ASN A 49 -12.58 -9.74 18.05
C ASN A 49 -12.50 -10.99 17.15
N HIS A 50 -13.54 -11.84 17.18
CA HIS A 50 -13.58 -13.11 16.45
C HIS A 50 -14.19 -12.98 15.05
N GLN A 51 -14.59 -11.78 14.62
CA GLN A 51 -15.06 -11.54 13.27
C GLN A 51 -14.01 -11.96 12.25
N SER A 52 -14.42 -12.80 11.29
CA SER A 52 -13.55 -13.22 10.21
C SER A 52 -13.27 -12.08 9.23
N VAL A 53 -12.04 -12.01 8.74
CA VAL A 53 -11.57 -11.02 7.76
C VAL A 53 -10.67 -11.65 6.71
N GLY A 54 -10.61 -11.02 5.54
CA GLY A 54 -9.75 -11.43 4.43
C GLY A 54 -10.18 -10.79 3.11
N TYR A 55 -9.36 -11.00 2.08
CA TYR A 55 -9.69 -10.60 0.72
C TYR A 55 -10.31 -11.76 -0.08
N PRO A 56 -11.11 -11.46 -1.13
CA PRO A 56 -11.61 -12.48 -2.03
C PRO A 56 -10.47 -13.10 -2.86
N ASP A 57 -10.67 -14.35 -3.28
CA ASP A 57 -9.84 -15.05 -4.27
C ASP A 57 -8.32 -15.06 -3.97
N THR A 58 -7.94 -15.14 -2.70
CA THR A 58 -6.53 -15.27 -2.30
C THR A 58 -6.27 -16.38 -1.29
N ALA A 59 -5.14 -17.09 -1.46
CA ALA A 59 -4.62 -18.05 -0.50
C ALA A 59 -3.63 -17.43 0.51
N TYR A 60 -3.36 -16.14 0.41
CA TYR A 60 -2.29 -15.45 1.14
C TYR A 60 -2.80 -14.55 2.28
N HIS A 61 -4.00 -14.83 2.81
CA HIS A 61 -4.62 -14.06 3.91
C HIS A 61 -4.64 -12.55 3.61
N LEU A 62 -3.82 -11.78 4.33
CA LEU A 62 -3.55 -10.37 4.08
C LEU A 62 -2.12 -10.29 3.50
N PRO A 63 -1.98 -10.16 2.16
CA PRO A 63 -0.71 -10.43 1.49
C PRO A 63 0.49 -9.60 1.95
N VAL A 64 0.34 -8.34 2.33
CA VAL A 64 1.47 -7.52 2.83
C VAL A 64 1.95 -8.06 4.16
N ILE A 65 1.05 -8.25 5.13
CA ILE A 65 1.34 -8.82 6.44
C ILE A 65 1.95 -10.22 6.29
N THR A 66 1.29 -11.11 5.53
CA THR A 66 1.78 -12.48 5.34
C THR A 66 3.13 -12.51 4.63
N CYS A 67 3.40 -11.61 3.68
CA CYS A 67 4.69 -11.55 3.00
C CYS A 67 5.84 -11.04 3.89
N LEU A 68 5.58 -10.01 4.71
CA LEU A 68 6.63 -9.31 5.44
C LEU A 68 6.95 -9.94 6.80
N SER A 69 5.94 -10.52 7.47
CA SER A 69 6.10 -11.09 8.81
C SER A 69 5.63 -12.53 8.96
N GLY A 70 5.00 -13.11 7.92
CA GLY A 70 4.52 -14.49 7.93
C GLY A 70 3.22 -14.72 8.69
N GLU A 71 2.60 -13.67 9.23
CA GLU A 71 1.37 -13.77 10.01
C GLU A 71 0.17 -14.11 9.11
N LYS A 72 -0.54 -15.19 9.47
CA LYS A 72 -1.74 -15.69 8.77
C LYS A 72 -3.00 -15.16 9.44
N VAL A 73 -3.33 -13.91 9.14
CA VAL A 73 -4.48 -13.24 9.76
C VAL A 73 -5.79 -13.80 9.21
N THR A 74 -6.70 -14.14 10.11
CA THR A 74 -8.05 -14.65 9.79
C THR A 74 -9.16 -13.94 10.57
N THR A 75 -8.82 -13.19 11.63
CA THR A 75 -9.78 -12.51 12.51
C THR A 75 -9.36 -11.07 12.85
N LEU A 76 -10.33 -10.18 13.09
CA LEU A 76 -10.07 -8.77 13.41
C LEU A 76 -9.12 -8.59 14.60
N GLY A 77 -9.30 -9.35 15.68
CA GLY A 77 -8.51 -9.19 16.90
C GLY A 77 -7.01 -9.41 16.71
N GLN A 78 -6.61 -10.20 15.70
CA GLN A 78 -5.20 -10.45 15.38
C GLN A 78 -4.48 -9.21 14.82
N LEU A 79 -5.22 -8.23 14.29
CA LEU A 79 -4.64 -7.01 13.74
C LEU A 79 -4.14 -6.04 14.81
N VAL A 80 -4.65 -6.13 16.05
CA VAL A 80 -4.27 -5.23 17.15
C VAL A 80 -2.78 -5.35 17.52
N PRO A 81 -2.24 -6.54 17.85
CA PRO A 81 -0.82 -6.68 18.15
C PRO A 81 0.08 -6.33 16.95
N ILE A 82 -0.37 -6.59 15.71
CA ILE A 82 0.35 -6.25 14.49
C ILE A 82 0.49 -4.73 14.34
N LEU A 83 -0.63 -4.00 14.48
CA LEU A 83 -0.63 -2.54 14.39
C LEU A 83 0.25 -1.89 15.49
N ASN A 84 0.18 -2.43 16.71
CA ASN A 84 1.00 -1.96 17.82
C ASN A 84 2.51 -2.18 17.57
N ARG A 85 2.89 -3.32 17.00
CA ARG A 85 4.28 -3.58 16.58
C ARG A 85 4.76 -2.55 15.58
N MET A 86 3.95 -2.28 14.55
CA MET A 86 4.28 -1.32 13.49
C MET A 86 4.32 0.12 14.01
N ARG A 87 3.54 0.46 15.03
CA ARG A 87 3.62 1.76 15.71
C ARG A 87 4.94 1.91 16.46
N ASN A 88 5.38 0.87 17.18
CA ASN A 88 6.64 0.90 17.94
C ASN A 88 7.90 1.00 17.06
N GLN A 89 7.79 0.57 15.80
CA GLN A 89 8.83 0.73 14.78
C GLN A 89 9.01 2.18 14.34
N VAL A 90 7.98 3.03 14.43
CA VAL A 90 8.05 4.43 13.97
C VAL A 90 8.90 5.28 14.92
N LYS A 91 10.15 5.56 14.53
CA LYS A 91 11.08 6.45 15.24
C LYS A 91 10.97 7.90 14.77
N THR A 92 11.31 8.86 15.62
CA THR A 92 11.21 10.31 15.34
C THR A 92 12.40 10.87 14.56
N ASP A 93 13.54 10.17 14.55
CA ASP A 93 14.75 10.68 13.92
C ASP A 93 14.59 10.73 12.40
N LEU A 94 14.81 11.92 11.84
CA LEU A 94 14.62 12.16 10.42
C LEU A 94 15.79 11.65 9.59
N THR A 95 15.87 10.33 9.41
CA THR A 95 16.89 9.66 8.60
C THR A 95 16.24 8.91 7.43
N PHE A 96 17.01 8.63 6.38
CA PHE A 96 16.50 7.85 5.26
C PHE A 96 16.18 6.40 5.64
N GLU A 97 16.94 5.82 6.57
CA GLU A 97 16.66 4.48 7.11
C GLU A 97 15.31 4.42 7.81
N ASN A 98 15.05 5.34 8.74
CA ASN A 98 13.76 5.40 9.43
C ASN A 98 12.61 5.67 8.45
N ALA A 99 12.82 6.49 7.42
CA ALA A 99 11.79 6.74 6.42
C ALA A 99 11.35 5.48 5.65
N ARG A 100 12.25 4.51 5.43
CA ARG A 100 11.88 3.23 4.83
C ARG A 100 11.04 2.39 5.79
N LEU A 101 11.42 2.34 7.07
CA LEU A 101 10.65 1.66 8.12
C LEU A 101 9.28 2.30 8.35
N TRP A 102 9.17 3.63 8.22
CA TRP A 102 7.89 4.33 8.25
C TRP A 102 7.01 3.96 7.06
N GLY A 103 7.61 3.81 5.88
CA GLY A 103 6.93 3.34 4.67
C GLY A 103 6.37 1.92 4.85
N GLU A 104 7.14 1.02 5.46
CA GLU A 104 6.67 -0.31 5.83
C GLU A 104 5.46 -0.22 6.79
N SER A 105 5.55 0.54 7.88
CA SER A 105 4.41 0.74 8.79
C SER A 105 3.16 1.26 8.08
N VAL A 106 3.33 2.15 7.08
CA VAL A 106 2.21 2.65 6.26
C VAL A 106 1.59 1.56 5.40
N LEU A 107 2.38 0.63 4.84
CA LEU A 107 1.83 -0.51 4.07
C LEU A 107 0.96 -1.41 4.96
N TYR A 108 1.40 -1.71 6.18
CA TYR A 108 0.59 -2.44 7.17
C TYR A 108 -0.69 -1.68 7.53
N ALA A 109 -0.59 -0.37 7.79
CA ALA A 109 -1.75 0.45 8.09
C ALA A 109 -2.76 0.44 6.94
N ALA A 110 -2.29 0.62 5.70
CA ALA A 110 -3.13 0.61 4.51
C ALA A 110 -3.83 -0.73 4.31
N GLU A 111 -3.13 -1.87 4.50
CA GLU A 111 -3.75 -3.18 4.38
C GLU A 111 -4.80 -3.44 5.47
N ILE A 112 -4.58 -2.97 6.70
CA ILE A 112 -5.58 -3.04 7.79
C ILE A 112 -6.82 -2.22 7.43
N ILE A 113 -6.63 -1.00 6.94
CA ILE A 113 -7.71 -0.10 6.53
C ILE A 113 -8.54 -0.75 5.41
N GLU A 114 -7.90 -1.23 4.36
CA GLU A 114 -8.56 -1.91 3.24
C GLU A 114 -9.29 -3.18 3.71
N THR A 115 -8.68 -3.99 4.56
CA THR A 115 -9.34 -5.19 5.14
C THR A 115 -10.66 -4.83 5.84
N ILE A 116 -10.70 -3.70 6.56
CA ILE A 116 -11.91 -3.21 7.22
C ILE A 116 -12.93 -2.71 6.19
N HIS A 117 -12.51 -2.01 5.14
CA HIS A 117 -13.40 -1.62 4.04
C HIS A 117 -14.02 -2.84 3.35
N TYR A 118 -13.25 -3.92 3.14
CA TYR A 118 -13.76 -5.19 2.61
C TYR A 118 -14.79 -5.83 3.54
N LEU A 119 -14.50 -5.88 4.84
CA LEU A 119 -15.46 -6.37 5.85
C LEU A 119 -16.77 -5.57 5.83
N GLN A 120 -16.70 -4.26 5.62
CA GLN A 120 -17.86 -3.36 5.56
C GLN A 120 -18.55 -3.35 4.19
N GLY A 121 -17.95 -4.00 3.17
CA GLY A 121 -18.47 -4.04 1.81
C GLY A 121 -18.35 -2.70 1.05
N ASP A 122 -17.38 -1.87 1.42
CA ASP A 122 -17.08 -0.51 0.90
C ASP A 122 -16.09 -0.51 -0.28
N GLU A 123 -15.92 -1.65 -0.96
CA GLU A 123 -15.03 -1.74 -2.11
C GLU A 123 -15.61 -1.08 -3.38
N PRO A 124 -14.77 -0.64 -4.34
CA PRO A 124 -15.23 -0.20 -5.65
C PRO A 124 -15.89 -1.35 -6.44
N LYS A 125 -17.21 -1.49 -6.35
CA LYS A 125 -17.98 -2.57 -7.02
C LYS A 125 -18.21 -2.36 -8.52
N VAL A 126 -17.63 -1.32 -9.10
CA VAL A 126 -17.95 -0.90 -10.47
C VAL A 126 -16.71 -0.93 -11.36
N ALA A 127 -16.81 -1.66 -12.47
CA ALA A 127 -15.82 -1.58 -13.54
C ALA A 127 -15.66 -0.11 -13.98
N PRO A 128 -14.43 0.37 -14.20
CA PRO A 128 -13.18 -0.39 -14.37
C PRO A 128 -12.35 -0.57 -13.10
N TRP A 129 -12.87 -0.24 -11.91
CA TRP A 129 -12.13 -0.41 -10.66
C TRP A 129 -12.06 -1.87 -10.25
N THR A 130 -10.91 -2.26 -9.69
CA THR A 130 -10.65 -3.66 -9.32
C THR A 130 -10.71 -3.91 -7.83
N GLY A 131 -10.45 -2.89 -7.00
CA GLY A 131 -10.10 -3.12 -5.60
C GLY A 131 -8.88 -4.06 -5.52
N PHE A 132 -9.00 -5.10 -4.71
CA PHE A 132 -8.02 -6.14 -4.51
C PHE A 132 -7.93 -7.05 -5.74
N LEU A 133 -6.72 -7.36 -6.15
CA LEU A 133 -6.47 -8.26 -7.28
C LEU A 133 -6.28 -9.68 -6.76
N GLY A 134 -7.27 -10.54 -6.97
CA GLY A 134 -7.21 -11.95 -6.58
C GLY A 134 -6.05 -12.72 -7.26
N ASP A 135 -5.61 -13.79 -6.62
CA ASP A 135 -4.50 -14.63 -7.06
C ASP A 135 -4.63 -15.14 -8.51
N PRO A 136 -5.83 -15.49 -9.04
CA PRO A 136 -5.96 -15.90 -10.43
C PRO A 136 -5.47 -14.83 -11.43
N ILE A 137 -5.72 -13.55 -11.14
CA ILE A 137 -5.27 -12.44 -11.99
C ILE A 137 -3.75 -12.29 -11.87
N VAL A 138 -3.22 -12.31 -10.64
CA VAL A 138 -1.77 -12.22 -10.40
C VAL A 138 -1.04 -13.37 -11.10
N ARG A 139 -1.51 -14.61 -10.99
CA ARG A 139 -0.93 -15.78 -11.68
C ARG A 139 -0.98 -15.66 -13.20
N LYS A 140 -2.12 -15.21 -13.75
CA LYS A 140 -2.30 -15.02 -15.20
C LYS A 140 -1.29 -14.03 -15.80
N HIS A 141 -0.98 -12.96 -15.07
CA HIS A 141 -0.07 -11.92 -15.53
C HIS A 141 1.38 -12.14 -15.08
N GLY A 142 1.61 -12.92 -14.02
CA GLY A 142 2.93 -13.24 -13.49
C GLY A 142 3.82 -13.98 -14.49
N ILE A 143 3.26 -14.90 -15.28
CA ILE A 143 4.01 -15.59 -16.35
C ILE A 143 4.61 -14.57 -17.34
N LYS A 144 3.83 -13.53 -17.67
CA LYS A 144 4.27 -12.48 -18.60
C LYS A 144 5.33 -11.55 -18.00
N MET A 145 5.47 -11.52 -16.67
CA MET A 145 6.51 -10.74 -16.01
C MET A 145 7.84 -11.50 -15.99
N VAL A 146 7.80 -12.83 -15.81
CA VAL A 146 9.02 -13.65 -15.76
C VAL A 146 9.61 -13.93 -17.14
N ASP A 147 8.79 -13.93 -18.19
CA ASP A 147 9.25 -14.06 -19.59
C ASP A 147 9.60 -12.72 -20.25
N TRP A 148 9.54 -11.61 -19.49
CA TRP A 148 9.80 -10.24 -19.93
C TRP A 148 8.87 -9.68 -21.02
N THR A 149 7.75 -10.35 -21.32
CA THR A 149 6.69 -9.78 -22.16
C THR A 149 6.12 -8.49 -21.55
N ILE A 150 6.07 -8.43 -20.22
CA ILE A 150 5.80 -7.23 -19.44
C ILE A 150 7.12 -6.79 -18.80
N PRO A 151 7.73 -5.69 -19.28
CA PRO A 151 9.05 -5.27 -18.82
C PRO A 151 9.02 -4.66 -17.40
N GLY A 152 7.85 -4.27 -16.90
CA GLY A 152 7.69 -3.68 -15.58
C GLY A 152 6.25 -3.23 -15.28
N VAL A 153 6.05 -2.74 -14.06
CA VAL A 153 4.76 -2.24 -13.57
C VAL A 153 4.87 -0.76 -13.26
N ALA A 154 3.92 0.04 -13.73
CA ALA A 154 3.82 1.45 -13.42
C ALA A 154 2.67 1.71 -12.44
N VAL A 155 3.01 2.16 -11.23
CA VAL A 155 2.03 2.58 -10.22
C VAL A 155 1.84 4.10 -10.32
N ILE A 156 0.65 4.54 -10.72
CA ILE A 156 0.30 5.96 -10.89
C ILE A 156 -0.65 6.38 -9.78
N LEU A 157 -0.12 7.18 -8.84
CA LEU A 157 -0.86 7.73 -7.71
C LEU A 157 -1.20 9.21 -7.96
N GLY A 158 -2.45 9.59 -7.67
CA GLY A 158 -2.86 10.99 -7.58
C GLY A 158 -3.49 11.53 -8.87
N ARG A 159 -3.26 12.82 -9.13
CA ARG A 159 -3.91 13.57 -10.21
C ARG A 159 -2.86 14.25 -11.09
N ALA A 160 -2.90 13.97 -12.39
CA ALA A 160 -2.11 14.69 -13.38
C ALA A 160 -2.60 16.14 -13.54
N GLN A 161 -1.78 16.99 -14.16
CA GLN A 161 -2.14 18.38 -14.45
C GLN A 161 -3.46 18.49 -15.22
N ASP A 162 -3.63 17.65 -16.25
CA ASP A 162 -4.87 17.50 -17.01
C ASP A 162 -5.04 16.08 -17.57
N SER A 163 -6.23 15.80 -18.11
CA SER A 163 -6.59 14.50 -18.67
C SER A 163 -5.77 14.12 -19.91
N LYS A 164 -5.33 15.09 -20.73
CA LYS A 164 -4.53 14.83 -21.94
C LYS A 164 -3.11 14.40 -21.57
N ALA A 165 -2.50 15.06 -20.58
CA ALA A 165 -1.22 14.68 -20.02
C ALA A 165 -1.27 13.26 -19.41
N ALA A 166 -2.31 12.97 -18.61
CA ALA A 166 -2.50 11.63 -18.05
C ALA A 166 -2.62 10.56 -19.14
N LYS A 167 -3.44 10.82 -20.16
CA LYS A 167 -3.62 9.91 -21.30
C LYS A 167 -2.28 9.68 -22.03
N LYS A 168 -1.53 10.74 -22.32
CA LYS A 168 -0.24 10.64 -23.01
C LYS A 168 0.75 9.76 -22.24
N ILE A 169 0.83 9.92 -20.92
CA ILE A 169 1.70 9.08 -20.08
C ILE A 169 1.26 7.61 -20.15
N VAL A 170 -0.04 7.34 -20.00
CA VAL A 170 -0.58 5.96 -20.05
C VAL A 170 -0.38 5.32 -21.41
N ASP A 171 -0.63 6.06 -22.50
CA ASP A 171 -0.46 5.56 -23.87
C ASP A 171 1.02 5.27 -24.16
N ASN A 172 1.94 6.13 -23.71
CA ASN A 172 3.38 5.88 -23.85
C ASN A 172 3.83 4.63 -23.09
N LEU A 173 3.34 4.42 -21.85
CA LEU A 173 3.67 3.23 -21.07
C LEU A 173 3.14 1.96 -21.76
N LYS A 174 1.90 1.99 -22.26
CA LYS A 174 1.29 0.89 -23.01
C LYS A 174 1.97 0.60 -24.34
N ALA A 175 2.54 1.61 -24.99
CA ALA A 175 3.26 1.47 -26.25
C ALA A 175 4.62 0.80 -26.07
N LEU A 176 5.25 0.94 -24.90
CA LEU A 176 6.56 0.34 -24.61
C LEU A 176 6.51 -1.17 -24.34
N CYS A 177 5.32 -1.74 -24.12
CA CYS A 177 4.89 -3.16 -24.13
C CYS A 177 3.63 -3.28 -23.25
N SER A 178 3.12 -4.50 -23.00
CA SER A 178 1.91 -4.79 -22.18
C SER A 178 2.03 -4.36 -20.70
N SER A 179 2.26 -3.08 -20.42
CA SER A 179 2.49 -2.51 -19.09
C SER A 179 1.19 -2.49 -18.28
N TYR A 180 1.26 -2.95 -17.03
CA TYR A 180 0.19 -2.74 -16.06
C TYR A 180 0.25 -1.33 -15.50
N VAL A 181 -0.88 -0.62 -15.58
CA VAL A 181 -1.08 0.69 -14.97
C VAL A 181 -2.02 0.53 -13.80
N MET A 182 -1.50 0.63 -12.58
CA MET A 182 -2.33 0.73 -11.38
C MET A 182 -2.64 2.21 -11.14
N ARG A 183 -3.92 2.56 -11.16
CA ARG A 183 -4.38 3.92 -10.89
C ARG A 183 -5.10 3.93 -9.55
N SER A 184 -4.77 4.88 -8.69
CA SER A 184 -5.61 5.26 -7.55
C SER A 184 -5.99 6.73 -7.69
N LEU A 185 -7.29 7.02 -7.68
CA LEU A 185 -7.83 8.37 -7.85
C LEU A 185 -8.21 8.97 -6.50
N ASN A 186 -7.69 10.18 -6.23
CA ASN A 186 -8.31 11.07 -5.25
C ASN A 186 -9.58 11.66 -5.85
N ASN A 187 -10.71 10.97 -5.73
CA ASN A 187 -12.02 11.58 -5.93
C ASN A 187 -12.47 12.27 -4.63
N PHE A 188 -11.75 13.31 -4.20
CA PHE A 188 -12.40 14.36 -3.42
C PHE A 188 -13.23 15.20 -4.39
N SER A 189 -14.40 14.68 -4.74
CA SER A 189 -15.47 15.49 -5.30
C SER A 189 -15.85 16.50 -4.22
N LYS A 190 -15.58 17.78 -4.47
CA LYS A 190 -16.34 18.86 -3.82
C LYS A 190 -17.79 18.66 -4.25
N LYS A 191 -18.55 17.89 -3.45
CA LYS A 191 -19.99 18.12 -3.36
C LYS A 191 -20.16 19.39 -2.53
N THR A 192 -21.01 20.27 -3.07
CA THR A 192 -21.36 21.65 -2.67
C THR A 192 -20.31 22.71 -2.95
#